data_AF-A0A0R2V226-F1
#
_entry.id   AF-A0A0R2V226-F1
#
_cell.length_a   1.000
_cell.length_b   1.000
_cell.length_c   1.000
_cell.angle_alpha   90.00
_cell.angle_beta   90.00
_cell.angle_gamma   90.00
#
_symmetry.space_group_name_H-M   'P 1'
#
loop_
_entity.id
_entity.type
_entity.pdbx_description
1 polymer ?
#
loop_
_entity_poly.entity_id
_entity_poly.type
_entity_poly.pdbx_seq_one_letter_code
_entity_poly.pdbx_strand_id
1 'polypeptide(L)'
;MRSYSHFFLLLTLLPFSALGQDIQWASAVKRFSTEYSRTAYSAKQVLGKPDKLPATGESPVAWAPSTMDNPNGEFIHVAFENPMRIRQVVVGESNNPGAIAEVILIDVNGKKHTVFERTHGAAIMTSGGGLWHTLFELTDYEVKEVKVLLNTRAIAGMNQIDCIGISASDTPYSLTVDAVVQDTPLPPAENLGPMVNSRADDMLPLVSPDGSTLYFARKRHPENIGEEKRDDIWYSTLQPDGSWGPAQHMDAPLNNEYHNYVAWVSPDGNTLLLANDYRNPKAGQQVSISRRAAGSWSFPQTLPVNDMYNRNEFSCYHMNTEGNVLLLAIERGDTQGDMDIYVSFKRPSNAWTKPMNIGNTVNTVGTEGSVFLAADNKTIYFASNGHSGYGGFDMFMSKRLDNTWTNWSEPLNMGPAINSSLDDFYYTIPARGDYLYFSSRQETYGG
;
A
#
# COMPACT_ATOMS: atom_id res chain seq x y z
N MET A 1 -12.10 27.20 33.07
CA MET A 1 -12.67 25.85 32.95
C MET A 1 -13.16 25.67 31.52
N ARG A 2 -12.31 25.12 30.65
CA ARG A 2 -12.72 24.64 29.33
C ARG A 2 -12.79 23.11 29.44
N SER A 3 -13.98 22.57 29.20
CA SER A 3 -14.25 21.14 29.24
C SER A 3 -13.65 20.50 27.99
N TYR A 4 -12.66 19.61 28.16
CA TYR A 4 -12.15 18.78 27.07
C TYR A 4 -13.00 17.50 27.02
N SER A 5 -13.89 17.42 26.04
CA SER A 5 -14.59 16.17 25.71
C SER A 5 -13.56 15.14 25.30
N HIS A 6 -13.56 14.00 25.98
CA HIS A 6 -12.71 12.87 25.64
C HIS A 6 -13.26 12.24 24.36
N PHE A 7 -12.43 12.22 23.31
CA PHE A 7 -12.73 11.53 22.06
C PHE A 7 -12.57 10.02 22.30
N PHE A 8 -13.69 9.30 22.36
CA PHE A 8 -13.71 7.85 22.17
C PHE A 8 -14.32 7.59 20.80
N LEU A 9 -13.51 7.08 19.87
CA LEU A 9 -13.97 6.60 18.57
C LEU A 9 -14.74 5.30 18.80
N LEU A 10 -16.05 5.40 19.02
CA LEU A 10 -16.95 4.25 19.11
C LEU A 10 -17.43 3.92 17.68
N LEU A 11 -16.71 3.06 16.96
CA LEU A 11 -17.21 2.52 15.69
C LEU A 11 -18.39 1.58 15.99
N THR A 12 -19.61 2.09 15.84
CA THR A 12 -20.79 1.23 15.71
C THR A 12 -20.88 0.75 14.27
N LEU A 13 -20.62 -0.54 14.05
CA LEU A 13 -20.98 -1.23 12.81
C LEU A 13 -22.51 -1.28 12.71
N LEU A 14 -23.11 -0.26 12.10
CA LEU A 14 -24.47 -0.35 11.61
C LEU A 14 -24.44 -1.11 10.28
N PRO A 15 -25.25 -2.17 10.10
CA PRO A 15 -25.38 -2.80 8.80
C PRO A 15 -26.21 -1.87 7.91
N PHE A 16 -25.53 -0.98 7.20
CA PHE A 16 -26.12 -0.36 6.02
C PHE A 16 -26.16 -1.45 4.96
N SER A 17 -27.34 -2.06 4.75
CA SER A 17 -27.62 -2.78 3.51
C SER A 17 -27.75 -1.73 2.41
N ALA A 18 -26.62 -1.22 1.93
CA ALA A 18 -26.57 -0.57 0.64
C ALA A 18 -27.03 -1.62 -0.37
N LEU A 19 -28.06 -1.30 -1.16
CA LEU A 19 -28.41 -2.05 -2.36
C LEU A 19 -27.28 -1.86 -3.37
N GLY A 20 -26.13 -2.48 -3.10
CA GLY A 20 -25.05 -2.62 -4.06
C GLY A 20 -25.55 -3.51 -5.20
N GLN A 21 -25.09 -3.23 -6.41
CA GLN A 21 -25.29 -4.19 -7.50
C GLN A 21 -24.55 -5.48 -7.15
N ASP A 22 -25.26 -6.61 -7.15
CA ASP A 22 -24.64 -7.92 -6.97
C ASP A 22 -23.74 -8.21 -8.18
N ILE A 23 -22.42 -8.13 -7.97
CA ILE A 23 -21.39 -8.55 -8.92
C ILE A 23 -20.70 -9.81 -8.40
N GLN A 24 -20.45 -10.75 -9.29
CA GLN A 24 -19.59 -11.90 -9.01
C GLN A 24 -18.29 -11.74 -9.78
N TRP A 25 -17.18 -11.68 -9.05
CA TRP A 25 -15.85 -11.62 -9.63
C TRP A 25 -15.34 -13.01 -10.02
N ALA A 26 -14.45 -13.06 -11.01
CA ALA A 26 -13.78 -14.28 -11.42
C ALA A 26 -13.06 -14.94 -10.23
N SER A 27 -13.24 -16.24 -10.06
CA SER A 27 -12.62 -17.02 -8.96
C SER A 27 -11.51 -17.96 -9.43
N ALA A 28 -11.41 -18.23 -10.73
CA ALA A 28 -10.34 -19.06 -11.28
C ALA A 28 -9.95 -18.68 -12.70
N VAL A 29 -8.66 -18.78 -13.02
CA VAL A 29 -8.15 -18.70 -14.39
C VAL A 29 -8.23 -20.08 -15.04
N LYS A 30 -8.90 -20.18 -16.18
CA LYS A 30 -9.01 -21.43 -16.95
C LYS A 30 -7.89 -21.54 -17.98
N ARG A 31 -7.62 -20.45 -18.69
CA ARG A 31 -6.59 -20.38 -19.73
C ARG A 31 -6.26 -18.92 -20.02
N PHE A 32 -5.07 -18.69 -20.52
CA PHE A 32 -4.64 -17.40 -21.05
C PHE A 32 -3.69 -17.66 -22.22
N SER A 33 -3.44 -16.62 -23.02
CA SER A 33 -2.46 -16.67 -24.11
C SER A 33 -1.03 -16.62 -23.56
N THR A 34 -0.69 -15.53 -22.88
CA THR A 34 0.63 -15.27 -22.30
C THR A 34 0.49 -14.49 -20.99
N GLU A 35 1.56 -14.48 -20.18
CA GLU A 35 1.66 -13.66 -18.97
C GLU A 35 3.07 -13.11 -18.84
N TYR A 36 3.22 -11.89 -18.32
CA TYR A 36 4.50 -11.21 -18.17
C TYR A 36 5.42 -11.86 -17.13
N SER A 37 4.85 -12.28 -16.00
CA SER A 37 5.57 -13.08 -15.00
C SER A 37 4.63 -14.05 -14.29
N ARG A 38 5.18 -14.97 -13.50
CA ARG A 38 4.41 -15.98 -12.76
C ARG A 38 3.86 -15.48 -11.41
N THR A 39 4.28 -14.29 -10.97
CA THR A 39 3.84 -13.66 -9.70
C THR A 39 3.16 -12.33 -10.01
N ALA A 40 3.94 -11.26 -10.14
CA ALA A 40 3.49 -9.96 -10.64
C ALA A 40 3.02 -10.07 -12.08
N TYR A 41 1.98 -9.32 -12.46
CA TYR A 41 1.44 -9.31 -13.82
C TYR A 41 0.88 -10.65 -14.34
N SER A 42 0.79 -11.65 -13.46
CA SER A 42 0.34 -12.99 -13.84
C SER A 42 -1.14 -13.02 -14.18
N ALA A 43 -1.60 -14.05 -14.88
CA ALA A 43 -3.02 -14.18 -15.19
C ALA A 43 -3.90 -14.28 -13.93
N LYS A 44 -3.35 -14.69 -12.79
CA LYS A 44 -4.09 -14.78 -11.52
C LYS A 44 -4.49 -13.41 -10.96
N GLN A 45 -3.85 -12.33 -11.40
CA GLN A 45 -4.14 -10.98 -10.95
C GLN A 45 -5.52 -10.47 -11.40
N VAL A 46 -6.25 -11.20 -12.27
CA VAL A 46 -7.64 -10.82 -12.63
C VAL A 46 -8.71 -11.37 -11.69
N LEU A 47 -8.30 -12.15 -10.69
CA LEU A 47 -9.22 -12.88 -9.81
C LEU A 47 -9.60 -12.02 -8.61
N GLY A 48 -10.87 -12.13 -8.19
CA GLY A 48 -11.39 -11.34 -7.08
C GLY A 48 -11.77 -9.92 -7.48
N LYS A 49 -11.96 -9.09 -6.46
CA LYS A 49 -12.24 -7.66 -6.64
C LYS A 49 -11.03 -6.97 -7.29
N PRO A 50 -11.21 -5.83 -7.98
CA PRO A 50 -10.08 -5.12 -8.57
C PRO A 50 -9.10 -4.67 -7.48
N ASP A 51 -7.81 -4.82 -7.73
CA ASP A 51 -6.74 -4.43 -6.81
C ASP A 51 -6.02 -3.16 -7.26
N LYS A 52 -6.14 -2.75 -8.54
CA LYS A 52 -5.60 -1.48 -9.03
C LYS A 52 -6.65 -0.38 -9.18
N LEU A 53 -7.76 -0.69 -9.82
CA LEU A 53 -8.83 0.27 -10.07
C LEU A 53 -9.44 0.75 -8.74
N PRO A 54 -9.94 2.01 -8.65
CA PRO A 54 -10.15 2.97 -9.74
C PRO A 54 -8.90 3.76 -10.15
N ALA A 55 -7.79 3.65 -9.42
CA ALA A 55 -6.51 4.17 -9.89
C ALA A 55 -6.10 3.45 -11.19
N THR A 56 -5.57 4.19 -12.16
CA THR A 56 -5.16 3.65 -13.46
C THR A 56 -3.63 3.74 -13.62
N GLY A 57 -3.11 3.11 -14.66
CA GLY A 57 -1.69 2.99 -14.94
C GLY A 57 -1.17 1.57 -14.78
N GLU A 58 0.10 1.37 -15.12
CA GLU A 58 0.79 0.09 -15.02
C GLU A 58 0.85 -0.39 -13.56
N SER A 59 0.52 -1.66 -13.32
CA SER A 59 0.53 -2.23 -11.98
C SER A 59 0.89 -3.73 -11.96
N PRO A 60 1.72 -4.20 -11.00
CA PRO A 60 2.02 -5.62 -10.83
C PRO A 60 0.81 -6.44 -10.35
N VAL A 61 -0.24 -5.80 -9.82
CA VAL A 61 -1.49 -6.44 -9.39
C VAL A 61 -2.54 -6.52 -10.50
N ALA A 62 -2.16 -6.37 -11.78
CA ALA A 62 -3.05 -6.56 -12.92
C ALA A 62 -2.40 -7.48 -13.97
N TRP A 63 -3.17 -8.37 -14.59
CA TRP A 63 -2.63 -9.27 -15.62
C TRP A 63 -2.10 -8.47 -16.80
N ALA A 64 -0.88 -8.81 -17.25
CA ALA A 64 -0.30 -8.29 -18.47
C ALA A 64 0.19 -9.44 -19.38
N PRO A 65 0.01 -9.33 -20.71
CA PRO A 65 0.66 -10.21 -21.68
C PRO A 65 2.18 -10.22 -21.56
N SER A 66 2.83 -11.28 -22.05
CA SER A 66 4.30 -11.39 -22.01
C SER A 66 5.04 -10.36 -22.86
N THR A 67 4.36 -9.82 -23.86
CA THR A 67 4.90 -8.83 -24.81
C THR A 67 3.82 -7.83 -25.16
N MET A 68 4.20 -6.56 -25.31
CA MET A 68 3.34 -5.52 -25.86
C MET A 68 3.00 -5.81 -27.32
N ASP A 69 1.86 -5.29 -27.79
CA ASP A 69 1.49 -5.20 -29.22
C ASP A 69 1.46 -6.54 -30.00
N ASN A 70 1.19 -7.66 -29.34
CA ASN A 70 1.16 -8.98 -29.99
C ASN A 70 0.23 -8.98 -31.24
N PRO A 71 0.76 -9.22 -32.46
CA PRO A 71 -0.05 -9.15 -33.68
C PRO A 71 -1.13 -10.24 -33.77
N ASN A 72 -1.03 -11.31 -32.99
CA ASN A 72 -2.03 -12.38 -32.91
C ASN A 72 -3.14 -12.09 -31.88
N GLY A 73 -3.06 -10.95 -31.18
CA GLY A 73 -3.89 -10.64 -30.03
C GLY A 73 -3.54 -11.45 -28.79
N GLU A 74 -4.25 -11.18 -27.70
CA GLU A 74 -4.10 -11.86 -26.41
C GLU A 74 -5.48 -12.28 -25.90
N PHE A 75 -5.54 -13.20 -24.93
CA PHE A 75 -6.80 -13.53 -24.30
C PHE A 75 -6.59 -13.98 -22.85
N ILE A 76 -7.63 -13.76 -22.05
CA ILE A 76 -7.78 -14.37 -20.74
C ILE A 76 -9.15 -15.03 -20.64
N HIS A 77 -9.19 -16.21 -20.03
CA HIS A 77 -10.37 -17.03 -19.85
C HIS A 77 -10.49 -17.39 -18.37
N VAL A 78 -11.56 -16.93 -17.75
CA VAL A 78 -11.84 -17.07 -16.32
C VAL A 78 -13.13 -17.86 -16.06
N ALA A 79 -13.25 -18.39 -14.86
CA ALA A 79 -14.46 -19.01 -14.34
C ALA A 79 -14.96 -18.30 -13.08
N PHE A 80 -16.23 -18.53 -12.80
CA PHE A 80 -16.96 -17.99 -11.66
C PHE A 80 -17.42 -19.13 -10.77
N GLU A 81 -17.44 -18.89 -9.46
CA GLU A 81 -17.76 -19.90 -8.44
C GLU A 81 -19.19 -20.42 -8.59
N ASN A 82 -20.13 -19.50 -8.82
CA ASN A 82 -21.56 -19.76 -8.92
C ASN A 82 -22.03 -19.44 -10.35
N PRO A 83 -22.32 -20.46 -11.18
CA PRO A 83 -22.97 -20.23 -12.45
C PRO A 83 -24.27 -19.45 -12.26
N MET A 84 -24.50 -18.43 -13.08
CA MET A 84 -25.69 -17.58 -12.96
C MET A 84 -26.14 -17.06 -14.31
N ARG A 85 -27.42 -16.72 -14.43
CA ARG A 85 -27.93 -15.94 -15.56
C ARG A 85 -27.44 -14.51 -15.42
N ILE A 86 -26.94 -13.92 -16.49
CA ILE A 86 -26.30 -12.60 -16.46
C ILE A 86 -26.86 -11.73 -17.57
N ARG A 87 -26.65 -10.43 -17.42
CA ARG A 87 -26.94 -9.43 -18.47
C ARG A 87 -25.85 -8.37 -18.58
N GLN A 88 -24.77 -8.54 -17.82
CA GLN A 88 -23.64 -7.64 -17.75
C GLN A 88 -22.35 -8.45 -17.57
N VAL A 89 -21.32 -8.07 -18.35
CA VAL A 89 -19.92 -8.40 -18.07
C VAL A 89 -19.16 -7.10 -17.82
N VAL A 90 -18.32 -7.11 -16.79
CA VAL A 90 -17.46 -6.00 -16.39
C VAL A 90 -16.01 -6.43 -16.58
N VAL A 91 -15.19 -5.58 -17.19
CA VAL A 91 -13.75 -5.80 -17.36
C VAL A 91 -13.01 -4.54 -16.91
N GLY A 92 -12.09 -4.69 -15.98
CA GLY A 92 -11.22 -3.60 -15.53
C GLY A 92 -9.95 -3.56 -16.38
N GLU A 93 -9.81 -2.55 -17.24
CA GLU A 93 -8.60 -2.26 -18.01
C GLU A 93 -7.77 -1.17 -17.29
N SER A 94 -6.85 -1.58 -16.40
CA SER A 94 -6.07 -0.64 -15.57
C SER A 94 -5.03 0.16 -16.35
N ASN A 95 -4.43 -0.43 -17.39
CA ASN A 95 -3.40 0.20 -18.22
C ASN A 95 -3.66 -0.02 -19.72
N ASN A 96 -3.44 1.02 -20.53
CA ASN A 96 -3.72 1.06 -21.96
C ASN A 96 -5.09 0.46 -22.34
N PRO A 97 -6.20 1.05 -21.83
CA PRO A 97 -7.56 0.54 -22.03
C PRO A 97 -8.07 0.69 -23.47
N GLY A 98 -9.11 -0.06 -23.80
CA GLY A 98 -9.77 -0.07 -25.11
C GLY A 98 -9.38 -1.24 -26.01
N ALA A 99 -8.59 -2.19 -25.50
CA ALA A 99 -8.03 -3.30 -26.24
C ALA A 99 -9.01 -4.48 -26.38
N ILE A 100 -10.09 -4.52 -25.61
CA ILE A 100 -11.12 -5.56 -25.68
C ILE A 100 -11.71 -5.64 -27.10
N ALA A 101 -11.53 -6.80 -27.73
CA ALA A 101 -11.97 -7.11 -29.08
C ALA A 101 -13.20 -8.01 -29.11
N GLU A 102 -13.28 -8.99 -28.21
CA GLU A 102 -14.39 -9.93 -28.13
C GLU A 102 -14.61 -10.39 -26.68
N VAL A 103 -15.88 -10.57 -26.31
CA VAL A 103 -16.28 -11.21 -25.04
C VAL A 103 -17.19 -12.39 -25.35
N ILE A 104 -16.75 -13.57 -24.92
CA ILE A 104 -17.44 -14.84 -25.12
C ILE A 104 -17.87 -15.39 -23.78
N LEU A 105 -19.16 -15.64 -23.62
CA LEU A 105 -19.72 -16.36 -22.49
C LEU A 105 -19.68 -17.86 -22.77
N ILE A 106 -19.38 -18.66 -21.75
CA ILE A 106 -19.42 -20.11 -21.81
C ILE A 106 -20.40 -20.60 -20.75
N ASP A 107 -21.45 -21.28 -21.21
CA ASP A 107 -22.51 -21.78 -20.34
C ASP A 107 -22.12 -23.07 -19.63
N VAL A 108 -22.98 -23.53 -18.72
CA VAL A 108 -22.75 -24.76 -17.94
C VAL A 108 -22.51 -26.01 -18.81
N ASN A 109 -23.05 -26.04 -20.03
CA ASN A 109 -22.88 -27.13 -21.00
C ASN A 109 -21.65 -26.95 -21.91
N GLY A 110 -20.89 -25.86 -21.75
CA GLY A 110 -19.72 -25.54 -22.56
C GLY A 110 -20.03 -24.91 -23.92
N LYS A 111 -21.30 -24.54 -24.17
CA LYS A 111 -21.65 -23.81 -25.39
C LYS A 111 -21.22 -22.36 -25.24
N LYS A 112 -20.66 -21.81 -26.33
CA LYS A 112 -20.09 -20.47 -26.40
C LYS A 112 -21.11 -19.50 -26.99
N HIS A 113 -21.17 -18.30 -26.42
CA HIS A 113 -22.07 -17.23 -26.85
C HIS A 113 -21.28 -15.92 -26.87
N THR A 114 -21.02 -15.36 -28.05
CA THR A 114 -20.36 -14.06 -28.19
C THR A 114 -21.37 -12.95 -27.90
N VAL A 115 -21.08 -12.12 -26.90
CA VAL A 115 -21.95 -11.01 -26.46
C VAL A 115 -21.37 -9.63 -26.77
N PHE A 116 -20.13 -9.60 -27.21
CA PHE A 116 -19.47 -8.40 -27.70
C PHE A 116 -18.42 -8.80 -28.73
N GLU A 117 -18.39 -8.10 -29.86
CA GLU A 117 -17.36 -8.23 -30.88
C GLU A 117 -17.14 -6.86 -31.53
N ARG A 118 -15.87 -6.46 -31.71
CA ARG A 118 -15.52 -5.22 -32.41
C ARG A 118 -14.96 -5.53 -33.80
N THR A 119 -15.80 -5.39 -34.83
CA THR A 119 -15.38 -5.46 -36.22
C THR A 119 -14.78 -4.12 -36.68
N HIS A 120 -13.45 -3.96 -36.60
CA HIS A 120 -12.63 -2.85 -37.16
C HIS A 120 -13.08 -1.40 -36.83
N GLY A 121 -12.27 -0.65 -36.07
CA GLY A 121 -12.42 0.80 -35.88
C GLY A 121 -11.90 1.28 -34.53
N ALA A 122 -11.45 2.53 -34.47
CA ALA A 122 -10.64 3.17 -33.42
C ALA A 122 -11.02 2.87 -31.96
N ALA A 123 -10.00 2.98 -31.09
CA ALA A 123 -10.10 2.92 -29.63
C ALA A 123 -11.31 3.71 -29.11
N ILE A 124 -12.14 3.07 -28.27
CA ILE A 124 -13.07 3.82 -27.43
C ILE A 124 -12.31 4.13 -26.15
N MET A 125 -11.92 5.39 -25.97
CA MET A 125 -11.51 5.90 -24.67
C MET A 125 -12.69 5.68 -23.72
N THR A 126 -12.56 4.78 -22.75
CA THR A 126 -13.59 4.62 -21.72
C THR A 126 -13.66 5.93 -20.92
N SER A 127 -14.82 6.57 -20.90
CA SER A 127 -15.04 7.85 -20.21
C SER A 127 -15.14 7.71 -18.68
N GLY A 128 -14.56 6.65 -18.10
CA GLY A 128 -14.83 6.24 -16.71
C GLY A 128 -13.70 5.51 -15.99
N GLY A 129 -12.43 5.82 -16.29
CA GLY A 129 -11.32 5.38 -15.43
C GLY A 129 -11.00 3.89 -15.47
N GLY A 130 -10.95 3.29 -16.67
CA GLY A 130 -10.47 1.91 -16.87
C GLY A 130 -11.53 0.82 -16.73
N LEU A 131 -12.72 1.10 -16.19
CA LEU A 131 -13.79 0.10 -16.09
C LEU A 131 -14.65 0.06 -17.37
N TRP A 132 -14.72 -1.10 -18.02
CA TRP A 132 -15.51 -1.33 -19.23
C TRP A 132 -16.66 -2.31 -18.97
N HIS A 133 -17.78 -2.12 -19.66
CA HIS A 133 -18.98 -2.94 -19.53
C HIS A 133 -19.54 -3.32 -20.90
N THR A 134 -20.10 -4.53 -21.00
CA THR A 134 -21.10 -4.86 -22.02
C THR A 134 -22.40 -5.28 -21.35
N LEU A 135 -23.50 -4.68 -21.81
CA LEU A 135 -24.87 -4.96 -21.38
C LEU A 135 -25.61 -5.66 -22.52
N PHE A 136 -26.45 -6.63 -22.18
CA PHE A 136 -27.24 -7.41 -23.12
C PHE A 136 -28.52 -7.91 -22.44
N GLU A 137 -29.40 -8.60 -23.17
CA GLU A 137 -30.60 -9.21 -22.57
C GLU A 137 -30.22 -10.29 -21.55
N LEU A 138 -31.03 -10.47 -20.50
CA LEU A 138 -30.78 -11.52 -19.52
C LEU A 138 -30.72 -12.88 -20.21
N THR A 139 -29.57 -13.56 -20.10
CA THR A 139 -29.36 -14.86 -20.73
C THR A 139 -30.44 -15.85 -20.29
N ASP A 140 -30.87 -16.73 -21.17
CA ASP A 140 -31.74 -17.87 -20.85
C ASP A 140 -30.96 -19.10 -20.37
N TYR A 141 -29.63 -18.98 -20.30
CA TYR A 141 -28.67 -19.96 -19.80
C TYR A 141 -27.83 -19.41 -18.64
N GLU A 142 -27.30 -20.31 -17.81
CA GLU A 142 -26.33 -19.97 -16.77
C GLU A 142 -24.91 -19.93 -17.34
N VAL A 143 -24.20 -18.84 -17.04
CA VAL A 143 -22.81 -18.62 -17.43
C VAL A 143 -21.90 -19.05 -16.30
N LYS A 144 -20.89 -19.86 -16.60
CA LYS A 144 -19.86 -20.28 -15.64
C LYS A 144 -18.47 -19.73 -15.95
N GLU A 145 -18.26 -19.27 -17.17
CA GLU A 145 -16.94 -18.96 -17.72
C GLU A 145 -17.05 -17.77 -18.69
N VAL A 146 -16.06 -16.88 -18.69
CA VAL A 146 -15.96 -15.73 -19.59
C VAL A 146 -14.57 -15.71 -20.21
N LYS A 147 -14.52 -15.59 -21.54
CA LYS A 147 -13.28 -15.37 -22.28
C LYS A 147 -13.28 -13.97 -22.89
N VAL A 148 -12.24 -13.21 -22.58
CA VAL A 148 -11.98 -11.87 -23.12
C VAL A 148 -10.80 -11.96 -24.08
N LEU A 149 -10.98 -11.50 -25.32
CA LEU A 149 -9.91 -11.38 -26.31
C LEU A 149 -9.52 -9.91 -26.46
N LEU A 150 -8.22 -9.66 -26.57
CA LEU A 150 -7.62 -8.34 -26.73
C LEU A 150 -6.99 -8.20 -28.11
N ASN A 151 -7.25 -7.08 -28.77
CA ASN A 151 -6.52 -6.60 -29.94
C ASN A 151 -5.44 -5.61 -29.48
N THR A 152 -4.36 -6.15 -28.92
CA THR A 152 -3.25 -5.37 -28.35
C THR A 152 -2.52 -4.52 -29.42
N ARG A 153 -2.53 -4.94 -30.69
CA ARG A 153 -1.99 -4.13 -31.79
C ARG A 153 -2.77 -2.83 -32.05
N ALA A 154 -4.08 -2.82 -31.77
CA ALA A 154 -4.90 -1.62 -31.97
C ALA A 154 -4.67 -0.56 -30.88
N ILE A 155 -4.18 -0.96 -29.71
CA ILE A 155 -3.91 -0.11 -28.55
C ILE A 155 -2.47 -0.37 -28.08
N ALA A 156 -1.53 0.32 -28.71
CA ALA A 156 -0.11 0.06 -28.48
C ALA A 156 0.31 0.34 -27.02
N GLY A 157 1.18 -0.51 -26.49
CA GLY A 157 1.69 -0.45 -25.12
C GLY A 157 1.33 -1.69 -24.30
N MET A 158 1.60 -1.62 -22.99
CA MET A 158 1.26 -2.69 -22.04
C MET A 158 -0.23 -2.65 -21.72
N ASN A 159 -1.04 -3.50 -22.34
CA ASN A 159 -2.45 -3.65 -21.95
C ASN A 159 -2.54 -4.47 -20.65
N GLN A 160 -3.36 -4.03 -19.71
CA GLN A 160 -3.57 -4.75 -18.46
C GLN A 160 -5.04 -4.94 -18.12
N ILE A 161 -5.37 -6.11 -17.59
CA ILE A 161 -6.69 -6.40 -17.02
C ILE A 161 -6.54 -6.62 -15.52
N ASP A 162 -7.25 -5.85 -14.74
CA ASP A 162 -7.26 -5.88 -13.26
C ASP A 162 -8.34 -6.83 -12.74
N CYS A 163 -9.49 -6.90 -13.40
CA CYS A 163 -10.58 -7.75 -12.93
C CYS A 163 -11.55 -8.13 -14.06
N ILE A 164 -12.29 -9.23 -13.86
CA ILE A 164 -13.44 -9.60 -14.70
C ILE A 164 -14.60 -10.00 -13.78
N GLY A 165 -15.76 -9.39 -13.99
CA GLY A 165 -16.98 -9.62 -13.22
C GLY A 165 -18.21 -9.87 -14.07
N ILE A 166 -19.21 -10.55 -13.49
CA ILE A 166 -20.52 -10.78 -14.11
C ILE A 166 -21.64 -10.34 -13.18
N SER A 167 -22.76 -9.87 -13.75
CA SER A 167 -23.92 -9.45 -12.97
C SER A 167 -25.24 -9.70 -13.71
N ALA A 168 -26.31 -9.89 -12.92
CA ALA A 168 -27.69 -9.90 -13.40
C ALA A 168 -28.33 -8.49 -13.42
N SER A 169 -27.62 -7.46 -12.96
CA SER A 169 -28.04 -6.06 -13.01
C SER A 169 -28.00 -5.50 -14.43
N ASP A 170 -29.02 -4.73 -14.82
CA ASP A 170 -29.08 -3.95 -16.06
C ASP A 170 -28.50 -2.55 -15.91
N THR A 171 -28.18 -2.15 -14.68
CA THR A 171 -27.45 -0.92 -14.40
C THR A 171 -25.95 -1.22 -14.49
N PRO A 172 -25.14 -0.42 -15.20
CA PRO A 172 -23.69 -0.56 -15.22
C PRO A 172 -23.10 -0.56 -13.81
N TYR A 173 -22.19 -1.50 -13.54
CA TYR A 173 -21.47 -1.56 -12.27
C TYR A 173 -20.62 -0.29 -12.08
N SER A 174 -20.57 0.20 -10.85
CA SER A 174 -19.73 1.33 -10.47
C SER A 174 -18.81 0.87 -9.35
N LEU A 175 -17.52 1.13 -9.51
CA LEU A 175 -16.52 0.75 -8.53
C LEU A 175 -16.49 1.75 -7.38
N THR A 176 -16.40 1.23 -6.17
CA THR A 176 -16.13 2.01 -4.95
C THR A 176 -14.91 1.44 -4.25
N VAL A 177 -14.04 2.31 -3.74
CA VAL A 177 -12.92 1.91 -2.88
C VAL A 177 -13.47 1.56 -1.50
N ASP A 178 -13.07 0.41 -0.96
CA ASP A 178 -13.35 0.02 0.42
C ASP A 178 -12.54 0.92 1.36
N ALA A 179 -13.13 2.03 1.79
CA ALA A 179 -12.47 3.03 2.62
C ALA A 179 -13.04 3.09 4.04
N VAL A 180 -12.21 3.51 5.00
CA VAL A 180 -12.64 3.85 6.34
C VAL A 180 -13.66 4.99 6.29
N VAL A 181 -14.85 4.75 6.86
CA VAL A 181 -15.87 5.79 6.99
C VAL A 181 -15.47 6.73 8.12
N GLN A 182 -15.22 7.99 7.77
CA GLN A 182 -14.94 9.04 8.75
C GLN A 182 -16.24 9.76 9.11
N ASP A 183 -16.65 9.69 10.38
CA ASP A 183 -17.86 10.37 10.88
C ASP A 183 -17.76 11.90 10.80
N THR A 184 -16.53 12.42 10.83
CA THR A 184 -16.22 13.85 10.73
C THR A 184 -15.18 14.06 9.63
N PRO A 185 -15.41 14.96 8.67
CA PRO A 185 -14.40 15.28 7.66
C PRO A 185 -13.11 15.79 8.32
N LEU A 186 -11.97 15.25 7.89
CA LEU A 186 -10.67 15.79 8.30
C LEU A 186 -10.46 17.18 7.68
N PRO A 187 -9.79 18.11 8.39
CA PRO A 187 -9.35 19.36 7.80
C PRO A 187 -8.32 19.08 6.69
N PRO A 188 -8.13 20.01 5.74
CA PRO A 188 -7.02 19.94 4.79
C PRO A 188 -5.68 19.83 5.51
N ALA A 189 -4.72 19.16 4.86
CA ALA A 189 -3.36 19.06 5.37
C ALA A 189 -2.72 20.45 5.55
N GLU A 190 -1.93 20.61 6.61
CA GLU A 190 -1.19 21.84 6.89
C GLU A 190 0.30 21.62 6.61
N ASN A 191 0.88 22.50 5.79
CA ASN A 191 2.33 22.55 5.61
C ASN A 191 3.00 23.16 6.85
N LEU A 192 3.91 22.40 7.49
CA LEU A 192 4.63 22.82 8.70
C LEU A 192 5.61 24.01 8.51
N GLY A 193 5.70 24.56 7.30
CA GLY A 193 6.47 25.75 6.97
C GLY A 193 7.98 25.53 6.96
N PRO A 194 8.76 26.59 6.69
CA PRO A 194 10.21 26.50 6.45
C PRO A 194 11.03 26.28 7.73
N MET A 195 10.38 26.27 8.90
CA MET A 195 11.05 25.93 10.16
C MET A 195 11.30 24.42 10.25
N VAL A 196 10.39 23.62 9.69
CA VAL A 196 10.52 22.17 9.61
C VAL A 196 10.96 21.76 8.22
N ASN A 197 10.23 22.19 7.19
CA ASN A 197 10.44 21.80 5.80
C ASN A 197 11.59 22.55 5.14
N SER A 198 12.18 21.93 4.11
CA SER A 198 13.31 22.44 3.36
C SER A 198 13.16 22.22 1.85
N ARG A 199 14.11 22.74 1.07
CA ARG A 199 14.22 22.43 -0.37
C ARG A 199 14.83 21.05 -0.66
N ALA A 200 15.34 20.38 0.37
CA ALA A 200 15.80 19.00 0.31
C ALA A 200 14.60 18.05 0.46
N ASP A 201 14.83 16.74 0.32
CA ASP A 201 13.74 15.76 0.46
C ASP A 201 13.55 15.48 1.95
N ASP A 202 12.44 15.95 2.51
CA ASP A 202 12.04 15.70 3.90
C ASP A 202 11.06 14.52 3.96
N MET A 203 11.52 13.41 4.51
CA MET A 203 10.84 12.11 4.46
C MET A 203 10.80 11.44 5.83
N LEU A 204 10.03 10.36 5.96
CA LEU A 204 10.03 9.50 7.15
C LEU A 204 9.72 10.24 8.47
N PRO A 205 8.65 11.07 8.55
CA PRO A 205 8.31 11.72 9.81
C PRO A 205 7.97 10.67 10.87
N LEU A 206 8.50 10.89 12.07
CA LEU A 206 8.20 10.12 13.27
C LEU A 206 8.00 11.09 14.44
N VAL A 207 6.78 11.20 14.93
CA VAL A 207 6.49 12.03 16.11
C VAL A 207 6.68 11.20 17.38
N SER A 208 7.25 11.81 18.41
CA SER A 208 7.37 11.20 19.73
C SER A 208 5.99 10.94 20.33
N PRO A 209 5.83 9.91 21.17
CA PRO A 209 4.54 9.56 21.77
C PRO A 209 3.87 10.71 22.53
N ASP A 210 4.65 11.60 23.15
CA ASP A 210 4.15 12.79 23.85
C ASP A 210 3.78 13.96 22.92
N GLY A 211 4.05 13.84 21.62
CA GLY A 211 3.80 14.86 20.59
C GLY A 211 4.81 16.01 20.58
N SER A 212 5.88 15.96 21.38
CA SER A 212 6.78 17.11 21.60
C SER A 212 7.94 17.20 20.61
N THR A 213 8.31 16.09 19.98
CA THR A 213 9.47 16.00 19.08
C THR A 213 9.07 15.32 17.78
N LEU A 214 9.36 15.94 16.65
CA LEU A 214 9.18 15.37 15.32
C LEU A 214 10.57 15.06 14.75
N TYR A 215 10.89 13.78 14.60
CA TYR A 215 12.05 13.31 13.87
C TYR A 215 11.69 13.13 12.39
N PHE A 216 12.64 13.31 11.50
CA PHE A 216 12.47 13.04 10.07
C PHE A 216 13.83 12.81 9.41
N ALA A 217 13.84 12.12 8.29
CA ALA A 217 15.00 11.97 7.43
C ALA A 217 15.04 13.12 6.43
N ARG A 218 16.20 13.74 6.27
CA ARG A 218 16.42 14.75 5.24
C ARG A 218 17.50 14.28 4.28
N LYS A 219 17.20 14.24 2.99
CA LYS A 219 18.10 13.76 1.93
C LYS A 219 18.66 14.91 1.09
N ARG A 220 19.92 14.82 0.66
CA ARG A 220 20.58 15.79 -0.24
C ARG A 220 20.73 17.20 0.33
N HIS A 221 20.72 17.35 1.66
CA HIS A 221 20.91 18.65 2.30
C HIS A 221 22.41 18.97 2.50
N PRO A 222 22.86 20.21 2.30
CA PRO A 222 24.28 20.58 2.42
C PRO A 222 24.93 20.22 3.76
N GLU A 223 24.17 20.30 4.85
CA GLU A 223 24.61 19.98 6.21
C GLU A 223 24.69 18.47 6.50
N ASN A 224 24.19 17.62 5.61
CA ASN A 224 24.27 16.17 5.83
C ASN A 224 25.71 15.65 5.80
N ILE A 225 25.96 14.55 6.50
CA ILE A 225 27.26 13.90 6.60
C ILE A 225 27.56 13.09 5.31
N GLY A 226 28.84 12.99 4.96
CA GLY A 226 29.31 12.25 3.79
C GLY A 226 29.28 13.07 2.49
N GLU A 227 30.00 12.58 1.47
CA GLU A 227 30.11 13.26 0.17
C GLU A 227 28.81 13.20 -0.62
N GLU A 228 28.09 12.08 -0.54
CA GLU A 228 26.83 11.86 -1.27
C GLU A 228 25.63 12.57 -0.64
N LYS A 229 25.79 13.16 0.55
CA LYS A 229 24.71 13.84 1.29
C LYS A 229 23.45 12.97 1.36
N ARG A 230 23.64 11.73 1.81
CA ARG A 230 22.57 10.74 2.03
C ARG A 230 21.62 11.21 3.12
N ASP A 231 20.61 10.40 3.43
CA ASP A 231 19.62 10.68 4.46
C ASP A 231 20.28 10.82 5.84
N ASP A 232 20.05 11.96 6.49
CA ASP A 232 20.41 12.18 7.89
C ASP A 232 19.16 12.40 8.74
N ILE A 233 19.28 12.11 10.03
CA ILE A 233 18.26 12.36 11.03
C ILE A 233 18.27 13.84 11.37
N TRP A 234 17.11 14.47 11.20
CA TRP A 234 16.80 15.81 11.69
C TRP A 234 15.63 15.72 12.66
N TYR A 235 15.48 16.75 13.49
CA TYR A 235 14.33 16.85 14.37
C TYR A 235 13.90 18.30 14.59
N SER A 236 12.63 18.48 14.90
CA SER A 236 12.09 19.74 15.42
C SER A 236 11.37 19.48 16.75
N THR A 237 11.26 20.51 17.58
CA THR A 237 10.55 20.46 18.86
C THR A 237 9.40 21.44 18.88
N LEU A 238 8.27 20.97 19.40
CA LEU A 238 7.07 21.79 19.57
C LEU A 238 7.33 22.84 20.65
N GLN A 239 7.08 24.10 20.32
CA GLN A 239 7.28 25.25 21.19
C GLN A 239 6.04 25.49 22.07
N PRO A 240 6.16 26.24 23.19
CA PRO A 240 5.03 26.52 24.07
C PRO A 240 3.85 27.25 23.41
N ASP A 241 4.09 27.94 22.29
CA ASP A 241 3.04 28.62 21.50
C ASP A 241 2.34 27.71 20.48
N GLY A 242 2.73 26.43 20.41
CA GLY A 242 2.18 25.43 19.49
C GLY A 242 2.85 25.39 18.12
N SER A 243 3.84 26.24 17.85
CA SER A 243 4.62 26.18 16.61
C SER A 243 5.76 25.17 16.70
N TRP A 244 6.21 24.64 15.56
CA TRP A 244 7.44 23.85 15.51
C TRP A 244 8.66 24.75 15.45
N GLY A 245 9.69 24.42 16.24
CA GLY A 245 10.98 25.11 16.22
C GLY A 245 11.77 24.86 14.92
N PRO A 246 12.93 25.51 14.75
CA PRO A 246 13.81 25.23 13.63
C PRO A 246 14.29 23.78 13.68
N ALA A 247 14.29 23.12 12.53
CA ALA A 247 14.87 21.81 12.31
C ALA A 247 16.35 21.80 12.73
N GLN A 248 16.73 20.80 13.51
CA GLN A 248 18.08 20.59 14.02
C GLN A 248 18.63 19.29 13.48
N HIS A 249 19.86 19.34 12.98
CA HIS A 249 20.61 18.17 12.56
C HIS A 249 21.04 17.36 13.81
N MET A 250 20.87 16.03 13.78
CA MET A 250 21.38 15.18 14.86
C MET A 250 22.89 14.97 14.73
N ASP A 251 23.61 15.16 15.83
CA ASP A 251 25.05 14.89 15.85
C ASP A 251 25.39 13.39 15.78
N ALA A 252 26.67 13.11 15.52
CA ALA A 252 27.24 11.79 15.77
C ALA A 252 26.98 11.35 17.23
N PRO A 253 26.73 10.05 17.50
CA PRO A 253 26.92 8.92 16.60
C PRO A 253 25.69 8.53 15.77
N LEU A 254 24.60 9.30 15.83
CA LEU A 254 23.34 8.93 15.17
C LEU A 254 23.36 9.17 13.66
N ASN A 255 23.99 10.27 13.23
CA ASN A 255 24.29 10.51 11.83
C ASN A 255 25.74 10.09 11.50
N ASN A 256 25.91 9.49 10.33
CA ASN A 256 27.17 9.05 9.73
C ASN A 256 27.10 9.20 8.19
N GLU A 257 28.11 8.75 7.44
CA GLU A 257 28.16 8.93 5.98
C GLU A 257 27.14 8.09 5.16
N TYR A 258 26.40 7.19 5.81
CA TYR A 258 25.38 6.32 5.20
C TYR A 258 23.96 6.83 5.49
N HIS A 259 22.93 6.09 5.06
CA HIS A 259 21.54 6.46 5.34
C HIS A 259 21.21 6.30 6.83
N ASN A 260 20.68 7.36 7.45
CA ASN A 260 20.28 7.40 8.85
C ASN A 260 18.86 7.94 8.97
N TYR A 261 17.99 7.18 9.63
CA TYR A 261 16.66 7.64 10.00
C TYR A 261 16.19 6.97 11.28
N VAL A 262 15.28 7.64 12.00
CA VAL A 262 14.63 7.09 13.20
C VAL A 262 13.39 6.33 12.78
N ALA A 263 13.34 5.04 13.15
CA ALA A 263 12.23 4.15 12.83
C ALA A 263 11.23 4.01 13.99
N TRP A 264 11.67 4.30 15.21
CA TRP A 264 10.82 4.27 16.41
C TRP A 264 11.49 5.00 17.57
N VAL A 265 10.69 5.54 18.48
CA VAL A 265 11.15 6.14 19.74
C VAL A 265 10.33 5.58 20.90
N SER A 266 11.01 5.29 22.01
CA SER A 266 10.36 4.76 23.20
C SER A 266 9.41 5.77 23.85
N PRO A 267 8.39 5.31 24.61
CA PRO A 267 7.46 6.20 25.32
C PRO A 267 8.13 7.22 26.25
N ASP A 268 9.29 6.88 26.81
CA ASP A 268 10.08 7.77 27.68
C ASP A 268 11.05 8.68 26.90
N GLY A 269 11.11 8.58 25.57
CA GLY A 269 11.99 9.35 24.71
C GLY A 269 13.48 9.00 24.81
N ASN A 270 13.86 7.97 25.58
CA ASN A 270 15.27 7.66 25.85
C ASN A 270 15.84 6.52 24.99
N THR A 271 15.08 5.95 24.07
CA THR A 271 15.53 4.89 23.17
C THR A 271 15.07 5.19 21.75
N LEU A 272 15.98 5.11 20.78
CA LEU A 272 15.68 5.20 19.36
C LEU A 272 15.97 3.86 18.69
N LEU A 273 15.05 3.43 17.83
CA LEU A 273 15.29 2.44 16.80
C LEU A 273 15.75 3.17 15.55
N LEU A 274 16.81 2.68 14.93
CA LEU A 274 17.50 3.32 13.82
C LEU A 274 17.67 2.32 12.69
N ALA A 275 17.53 2.78 11.46
CA ALA A 275 17.71 1.94 10.29
C ALA A 275 19.09 2.17 9.67
N ASN A 276 20.07 1.41 10.15
CA ASN A 276 21.43 1.33 9.63
C ASN A 276 22.18 0.20 10.37
N ASP A 277 23.24 -0.35 9.76
CA ASP A 277 24.28 -1.07 10.49
C ASP A 277 25.44 -0.12 10.79
N TYR A 278 25.49 0.41 12.00
CA TYR A 278 26.50 1.39 12.39
C TYR A 278 27.92 0.82 12.49
N ARG A 279 28.07 -0.52 12.56
CA ARG A 279 29.39 -1.17 12.62
C ARG A 279 29.83 -1.71 11.28
N ASN A 280 28.89 -2.13 10.44
CA ASN A 280 29.18 -2.66 9.11
C ASN A 280 28.16 -2.17 8.07
N PRO A 281 28.12 -0.85 7.79
CA PRO A 281 27.07 -0.25 6.95
C PRO A 281 27.06 -0.76 5.50
N LYS A 282 28.16 -1.38 5.06
CA LYS A 282 28.28 -2.00 3.72
C LYS A 282 27.72 -3.42 3.65
N ALA A 283 27.43 -4.07 4.78
CA ALA A 283 26.94 -5.45 4.80
C ALA A 283 25.43 -5.59 4.56
N GLY A 284 24.74 -4.48 4.30
CA GLY A 284 23.30 -4.44 4.05
C GLY A 284 22.54 -3.72 5.14
N GLN A 285 21.24 -3.53 4.90
CA GLN A 285 20.35 -2.85 5.84
C GLN A 285 20.11 -3.70 7.09
N GLN A 286 20.28 -3.08 8.25
CA GLN A 286 20.00 -3.65 9.56
C GLN A 286 19.21 -2.65 10.40
N VAL A 287 18.71 -3.14 11.53
CA VAL A 287 18.05 -2.33 12.53
C VAL A 287 18.93 -2.24 13.79
N SER A 288 19.13 -1.03 14.27
CA SER A 288 19.99 -0.70 15.40
C SER A 288 19.23 0.05 16.49
N ILE A 289 19.77 0.05 17.71
CA ILE A 289 19.18 0.78 18.85
C ILE A 289 20.21 1.71 19.49
N SER A 290 19.80 2.93 19.81
CA SER A 290 20.57 3.87 20.62
C SER A 290 19.79 4.25 21.87
N ARG A 291 20.49 4.50 22.98
CA ARG A 291 19.89 4.91 24.25
C ARG A 291 20.47 6.23 24.71
N ARG A 292 19.62 7.09 25.24
CA ARG A 292 20.00 8.35 25.83
C ARG A 292 20.27 8.20 27.32
N ALA A 293 21.42 8.68 27.77
CA ALA A 293 21.77 8.77 29.18
C ALA A 293 22.55 10.06 29.43
N ALA A 294 22.21 10.79 30.50
CA ALA A 294 22.85 12.06 30.87
C ALA A 294 22.92 13.09 29.71
N GLY A 295 21.89 13.12 28.86
CA GLY A 295 21.77 14.06 27.75
C GLY A 295 22.35 13.57 26.42
N SER A 296 23.15 12.51 26.40
CA SER A 296 23.84 12.01 25.21
C SER A 296 23.32 10.66 24.73
N TRP A 297 23.30 10.46 23.41
CA TRP A 297 22.95 9.18 22.78
C TRP A 297 24.18 8.25 22.75
N SER A 298 23.97 6.97 23.07
CA SER A 298 24.99 5.94 22.96
C SER A 298 25.31 5.64 21.49
N PHE A 299 26.50 5.08 21.21
CA PHE A 299 26.76 4.50 19.90
C PHE A 299 25.70 3.43 19.57
N PRO A 300 25.05 3.48 18.39
CA PRO A 300 24.00 2.53 18.04
C PRO A 300 24.49 1.08 18.01
N GLN A 301 23.64 0.16 18.46
CA GLN A 301 23.93 -1.26 18.51
C GLN A 301 22.91 -2.03 17.68
N THR A 302 23.38 -2.81 16.71
CA THR A 302 22.54 -3.68 15.88
C THR A 302 21.72 -4.63 16.75
N LEU A 303 20.43 -4.75 16.46
CA LEU A 303 19.58 -5.73 17.12
C LEU A 303 19.95 -7.15 16.64
N PRO A 304 20.08 -8.13 17.55
CA PRO A 304 20.37 -9.51 17.18
C PRO A 304 19.11 -10.23 16.65
N VAL A 305 18.73 -9.89 15.42
CA VAL A 305 17.60 -10.52 14.70
C VAL A 305 18.09 -11.78 13.99
N ASN A 306 17.49 -12.92 14.34
CA ASN A 306 17.85 -14.20 13.74
C ASN A 306 17.53 -14.22 12.24
N ASP A 307 18.47 -14.67 11.39
CA ASP A 307 18.28 -14.78 9.93
C ASP A 307 17.82 -13.47 9.27
N MET A 308 18.36 -12.33 9.74
CA MET A 308 18.07 -11.01 9.18
C MET A 308 18.86 -10.76 7.90
N TYR A 309 18.13 -10.44 6.84
CA TYR A 309 18.64 -9.94 5.57
C TYR A 309 17.51 -9.20 4.86
N ASN A 310 17.87 -8.28 3.98
CA ASN A 310 16.99 -7.60 3.06
C ASN A 310 17.63 -7.63 1.67
N ARG A 311 16.86 -8.00 0.63
CA ARG A 311 17.32 -7.96 -0.77
C ARG A 311 16.98 -6.64 -1.46
N ASN A 312 16.10 -5.85 -0.86
CA ASN A 312 15.71 -4.54 -1.34
C ASN A 312 16.71 -3.47 -0.87
N GLU A 313 16.82 -2.39 -1.65
CA GLU A 313 17.56 -1.20 -1.23
C GLU A 313 16.79 -0.32 -0.23
N PHE A 314 15.48 -0.54 -0.09
CA PHE A 314 14.59 0.14 0.84
C PHE A 314 14.21 -0.77 2.01
N SER A 315 13.90 -0.15 3.14
CA SER A 315 13.30 -0.83 4.29
C SER A 315 12.48 0.15 5.11
N CYS A 316 11.50 -0.35 5.83
CA CYS A 316 10.81 0.38 6.90
C CYS A 316 10.76 -0.51 8.15
N TYR A 317 10.85 0.10 9.32
CA TYR A 317 10.73 -0.63 10.59
C TYR A 317 9.82 0.12 11.54
N HIS A 318 9.16 -0.62 12.43
CA HIS A 318 8.41 -0.06 13.54
C HIS A 318 8.43 -1.01 14.73
N MET A 319 8.36 -0.48 15.94
CA MET A 319 8.31 -1.28 17.17
C MET A 319 7.05 -0.93 17.98
N ASN A 320 6.48 -1.92 18.67
CA ASN A 320 5.37 -1.63 19.56
C ASN A 320 5.81 -0.85 20.82
N THR A 321 4.84 -0.30 21.54
CA THR A 321 5.04 0.48 22.77
C THR A 321 5.86 -0.28 23.82
N GLU A 322 5.67 -1.59 23.96
CA GLU A 322 6.38 -2.44 24.91
C GLU A 322 7.82 -2.81 24.47
N GLY A 323 8.21 -2.50 23.23
CA GLY A 323 9.56 -2.77 22.73
C GLY A 323 9.89 -4.26 22.56
N ASN A 324 8.88 -5.11 22.30
CA ASN A 324 9.02 -6.56 22.18
C ASN A 324 8.45 -7.15 20.87
N VAL A 325 7.83 -6.34 20.03
CA VAL A 325 7.37 -6.67 18.67
C VAL A 325 7.99 -5.70 17.69
N LEU A 326 8.64 -6.21 16.66
CA LEU A 326 9.27 -5.47 15.58
C LEU A 326 8.57 -5.81 14.28
N LEU A 327 8.05 -4.81 13.58
CA LEU A 327 7.57 -4.91 12.21
C LEU A 327 8.67 -4.45 11.26
N LEU A 328 8.79 -5.16 10.14
CA LEU A 328 9.78 -4.91 9.10
C LEU A 328 9.10 -4.97 7.74
N ALA A 329 9.20 -3.91 6.93
CA ALA A 329 8.88 -3.97 5.51
C ALA A 329 10.19 -4.14 4.74
N ILE A 330 10.40 -5.33 4.17
CA ILE A 330 11.66 -5.77 3.55
C ILE A 330 11.40 -6.82 2.45
N GLU A 331 12.39 -7.08 1.61
CA GLU A 331 12.38 -8.18 0.65
C GLU A 331 13.15 -9.39 1.19
N ARG A 332 12.46 -10.53 1.26
CA ARG A 332 13.01 -11.84 1.64
C ARG A 332 12.64 -12.89 0.61
N GLY A 333 13.18 -14.10 0.77
CA GLY A 333 12.91 -15.20 -0.16
C GLY A 333 11.45 -15.67 -0.22
N ASP A 334 10.64 -15.31 0.79
CA ASP A 334 9.21 -15.60 0.90
C ASP A 334 8.31 -14.38 0.61
N THR A 335 8.88 -13.26 0.16
CA THR A 335 8.14 -12.06 -0.28
C THR A 335 7.33 -12.38 -1.55
N GLN A 336 6.10 -11.86 -1.65
CA GLN A 336 5.24 -12.05 -2.81
C GLN A 336 5.58 -11.08 -3.96
N GLY A 337 5.89 -9.82 -3.61
CA GLY A 337 6.22 -8.74 -4.54
C GLY A 337 7.63 -8.15 -4.33
N ASP A 338 7.69 -6.82 -4.21
CA ASP A 338 8.94 -6.07 -4.04
C ASP A 338 9.35 -5.98 -2.57
N MET A 339 8.45 -5.54 -1.68
CA MET A 339 8.63 -5.62 -0.23
C MET A 339 7.33 -6.09 0.41
N ASP A 340 7.48 -6.92 1.44
CA ASP A 340 6.36 -7.43 2.25
C ASP A 340 6.57 -6.99 3.71
N ILE A 341 5.49 -6.95 4.48
CA ILE A 341 5.54 -6.75 5.93
C ILE A 341 5.79 -8.10 6.63
N TYR A 342 6.74 -8.08 7.57
CA TYR A 342 7.13 -9.17 8.44
C TYR A 342 7.02 -8.74 9.91
N VAL A 343 6.89 -9.72 10.79
CA VAL A 343 6.97 -9.53 12.25
C VAL A 343 8.09 -10.35 12.87
N SER A 344 8.76 -9.77 13.86
CA SER A 344 9.74 -10.43 14.72
C SER A 344 9.48 -10.13 16.20
N PHE A 345 9.73 -11.13 17.07
CA PHE A 345 9.46 -11.06 18.50
C PHE A 345 10.74 -11.10 19.31
N LYS A 346 10.80 -10.27 20.35
CA LYS A 346 11.89 -10.28 21.31
C LYS A 346 11.80 -11.51 22.21
N ARG A 347 12.92 -12.23 22.35
CA ARG A 347 13.09 -13.39 23.22
C ARG A 347 13.65 -12.99 24.59
N PRO A 348 13.51 -13.83 25.63
CA PRO A 348 14.12 -13.58 26.94
C PRO A 348 15.64 -13.38 26.91
N SER A 349 16.33 -13.94 25.92
CA SER A 349 17.77 -13.75 25.70
C SER A 349 18.15 -12.38 25.13
N ASN A 350 17.18 -11.48 24.89
CA ASN A 350 17.30 -10.24 24.10
C ASN A 350 17.61 -10.44 22.60
N ALA A 351 17.61 -11.68 22.10
CA ALA A 351 17.57 -11.98 20.68
C ALA A 351 16.16 -11.76 20.10
N TRP A 352 16.06 -11.56 18.80
CA TRP A 352 14.78 -11.46 18.09
C TRP A 352 14.54 -12.70 17.22
N THR A 353 13.28 -13.10 17.02
CA THR A 353 12.93 -14.24 16.16
C THR A 353 13.28 -13.95 14.70
N LYS A 354 13.27 -15.01 13.88
CA LYS A 354 13.28 -14.84 12.42
C LYS A 354 12.06 -14.02 11.99
N PRO A 355 12.20 -13.02 11.10
CA PRO A 355 11.07 -12.31 10.52
C PRO A 355 10.08 -13.30 9.88
N MET A 356 8.81 -13.19 10.24
CA MET A 356 7.72 -14.03 9.73
C MET A 356 6.79 -13.16 8.89
N ASN A 357 6.52 -13.58 7.64
CA ASN A 357 5.58 -12.89 6.74
C ASN A 357 4.17 -12.87 7.38
N ILE A 358 3.49 -11.71 7.32
CA ILE A 358 2.18 -11.53 7.98
C ILE A 358 0.97 -11.97 7.14
N GLY A 359 1.21 -12.55 5.97
CA GLY A 359 0.19 -13.20 5.14
C GLY A 359 -0.38 -12.34 4.02
N ASN A 360 -1.00 -13.02 3.05
CA ASN A 360 -1.37 -12.46 1.75
C ASN A 360 -2.66 -11.62 1.76
N THR A 361 -3.31 -11.45 2.91
CA THR A 361 -4.38 -10.45 3.06
C THR A 361 -3.81 -9.03 3.11
N VAL A 362 -2.61 -8.86 3.69
CA VAL A 362 -1.93 -7.57 3.76
C VAL A 362 -0.86 -7.47 2.68
N ASN A 363 -0.03 -8.51 2.54
CA ASN A 363 1.06 -8.55 1.58
C ASN A 363 0.57 -8.97 0.19
N THR A 364 0.98 -8.24 -0.84
CA THR A 364 0.52 -8.41 -2.22
C THR A 364 1.71 -8.65 -3.15
N VAL A 365 1.48 -8.78 -4.46
CA VAL A 365 2.58 -8.76 -5.43
C VAL A 365 3.12 -7.35 -5.72
N GLY A 366 2.51 -6.32 -5.10
CA GLY A 366 3.01 -4.96 -5.07
C GLY A 366 4.10 -4.78 -4.02
N THR A 367 4.09 -3.60 -3.41
CA THR A 367 5.04 -3.17 -2.39
C THR A 367 4.25 -2.72 -1.16
N GLU A 368 4.46 -3.37 -0.03
CA GLU A 368 3.96 -2.91 1.27
C GLU A 368 5.10 -2.25 2.06
N GLY A 369 4.81 -1.09 2.66
CA GLY A 369 5.81 -0.29 3.37
C GLY A 369 5.21 0.62 4.44
N SER A 370 6.04 1.49 5.03
CA SER A 370 5.60 2.52 6.00
C SER A 370 4.73 1.99 7.15
N VAL A 371 5.00 0.76 7.61
CA VAL A 371 4.11 0.08 8.57
C VAL A 371 4.20 0.70 9.96
N PHE A 372 3.04 0.94 10.58
CA PHE A 372 2.86 1.43 11.93
C PHE A 372 1.88 0.53 12.68
N LEU A 373 2.24 0.10 13.88
CA LEU A 373 1.39 -0.69 14.78
C LEU A 373 0.81 0.22 15.86
N ALA A 374 -0.51 0.27 15.94
CA ALA A 374 -1.24 1.05 16.92
C ALA A 374 -1.06 0.49 18.34
N ALA A 375 -1.34 1.32 19.35
CA ALA A 375 -1.17 0.99 20.76
C ALA A 375 -2.06 -0.18 21.25
N ASP A 376 -3.09 -0.56 20.50
CA ASP A 376 -3.91 -1.74 20.78
C ASP A 376 -3.20 -3.07 20.45
N ASN A 377 -2.01 -3.01 19.84
CA ASN A 377 -1.22 -4.16 19.38
C ASN A 377 -1.98 -5.09 18.42
N LYS A 378 -3.02 -4.57 17.74
CA LYS A 378 -3.92 -5.30 16.85
C LYS A 378 -4.20 -4.59 15.54
N THR A 379 -4.10 -3.26 15.50
CA THR A 379 -4.36 -2.48 14.29
C THR A 379 -3.04 -2.03 13.67
N ILE A 380 -2.85 -2.31 12.38
CA ILE A 380 -1.73 -1.76 11.60
C ILE A 380 -2.24 -0.73 10.61
N TYR A 381 -1.38 0.25 10.35
CA TYR A 381 -1.48 1.19 9.25
C TYR A 381 -0.26 0.99 8.36
N PHE A 382 -0.42 0.99 7.04
CA PHE A 382 0.68 0.73 6.11
C PHE A 382 0.41 1.37 4.76
N ALA A 383 1.47 1.67 4.01
CA ALA A 383 1.37 2.08 2.62
C ALA A 383 1.39 0.85 1.72
N SER A 384 0.60 0.85 0.65
CA SER A 384 0.67 -0.18 -0.40
C SER A 384 0.24 0.38 -1.75
N ASN A 385 0.84 -0.16 -2.82
CA ASN A 385 0.41 0.02 -4.20
C ASN A 385 -0.26 -1.24 -4.79
N GLY A 386 -0.57 -2.22 -3.94
CA GLY A 386 -1.15 -3.50 -4.34
C GLY A 386 -2.61 -3.71 -3.91
N HIS A 387 -3.22 -2.69 -3.31
CA HIS A 387 -4.65 -2.69 -2.93
C HIS A 387 -5.39 -1.56 -3.64
N SER A 388 -6.68 -1.75 -3.90
CA SER A 388 -7.54 -0.76 -4.56
C SER A 388 -7.53 0.58 -3.82
N GLY A 389 -7.23 1.66 -4.55
CA GLY A 389 -7.02 2.98 -3.96
C GLY A 389 -7.18 4.13 -4.97
N TYR A 390 -6.71 5.30 -4.56
CA TYR A 390 -6.84 6.57 -5.26
C TYR A 390 -5.58 6.98 -6.03
N GLY A 391 -4.40 6.47 -5.66
CA GLY A 391 -3.12 6.87 -6.22
C GLY A 391 -2.15 5.75 -6.58
N GLY A 392 -0.86 6.07 -6.45
CA GLY A 392 0.26 5.16 -6.64
C GLY A 392 0.43 4.27 -5.42
N PHE A 393 0.82 4.88 -4.30
CA PHE A 393 0.76 4.26 -2.98
C PHE A 393 -0.31 4.95 -2.16
N ASP A 394 -1.15 4.15 -1.52
CA ASP A 394 -2.17 4.61 -0.61
C ASP A 394 -1.91 4.03 0.78
N MET A 395 -2.40 4.74 1.79
CA MET A 395 -2.36 4.30 3.16
C MET A 395 -3.63 3.52 3.50
N PHE A 396 -3.43 2.36 4.13
CA PHE A 396 -4.45 1.40 4.50
C PHE A 396 -4.41 1.10 6.00
N MET A 397 -5.51 0.57 6.51
CA MET A 397 -5.62 0.04 7.86
C MET A 397 -6.12 -1.40 7.82
N SER A 398 -5.54 -2.26 8.65
CA SER A 398 -6.01 -3.64 8.86
C SER A 398 -5.94 -4.04 10.32
N LYS A 399 -6.84 -4.93 10.75
CA LYS A 399 -6.93 -5.44 12.13
C LYS A 399 -6.64 -6.91 12.19
N ARG A 400 -5.77 -7.31 13.13
CA ARG A 400 -5.50 -8.70 13.45
C ARG A 400 -6.74 -9.33 14.10
N LEU A 401 -7.23 -10.41 13.49
CA LEU A 401 -8.51 -11.03 13.84
C LEU A 401 -8.37 -12.09 14.95
N ASP A 402 -7.17 -12.56 15.19
CA ASP A 402 -6.86 -13.51 16.26
C ASP A 402 -5.46 -13.28 16.86
N ASN A 403 -4.91 -14.30 17.52
CA ASN A 403 -3.58 -14.25 18.12
C ASN A 403 -2.47 -14.66 17.13
N THR A 404 -2.83 -15.10 15.93
CA THR A 404 -1.89 -15.35 14.83
C THR A 404 -1.56 -14.02 14.16
N TRP A 405 -0.31 -13.87 13.74
CA TRP A 405 0.12 -12.69 12.97
C TRP A 405 -0.12 -12.85 11.47
N THR A 406 -0.93 -13.83 11.09
CA THR A 406 -1.21 -14.20 9.70
C THR A 406 -2.69 -14.09 9.33
N ASN A 407 -3.54 -13.70 10.28
CA ASN A 407 -4.99 -13.55 10.09
C ASN A 407 -5.39 -12.09 10.36
N TRP A 408 -5.55 -11.34 9.27
CA TRP A 408 -5.83 -9.92 9.26
C TRP A 408 -7.16 -9.68 8.54
N SER A 409 -7.84 -8.58 8.87
CA SER A 409 -8.97 -8.12 8.07
C SER A 409 -8.50 -7.66 6.70
N GLU A 410 -9.39 -7.68 5.72
CA GLU A 410 -9.19 -6.98 4.46
C GLU A 410 -8.76 -5.52 4.73
N PRO A 411 -7.72 -5.01 4.05
CA PRO A 411 -7.27 -3.64 4.22
C PRO A 411 -8.34 -2.65 3.80
N LEU A 412 -8.58 -1.65 4.65
CA LEU A 412 -9.45 -0.53 4.35
C LEU A 412 -8.60 0.69 4.00
N ASN A 413 -8.87 1.30 2.87
CA ASN A 413 -8.21 2.53 2.43
C ASN A 413 -8.52 3.68 3.42
N MET A 414 -7.55 4.54 3.74
CA MET A 414 -7.75 5.63 4.69
C MET A 414 -8.61 6.80 4.16
N GLY A 415 -9.02 6.74 2.89
CA GLY A 415 -9.93 7.68 2.26
C GLY A 415 -9.22 8.88 1.63
N PRO A 416 -9.91 9.65 0.77
CA PRO A 416 -9.30 10.69 -0.07
C PRO A 416 -8.94 11.98 0.70
N ALA A 417 -9.28 12.06 1.98
CA ALA A 417 -8.81 13.14 2.86
C ALA A 417 -7.38 12.91 3.34
N ILE A 418 -6.91 11.67 3.26
CA ILE A 418 -5.60 11.23 3.69
C ILE A 418 -4.77 10.84 2.46
N ASN A 419 -5.34 10.00 1.58
CA ASN A 419 -4.71 9.56 0.34
C ASN A 419 -4.97 10.55 -0.80
N SER A 420 -3.93 10.80 -1.59
CA SER A 420 -3.95 11.62 -2.78
C SER A 420 -3.99 10.76 -4.05
N SER A 421 -3.85 11.38 -5.22
CA SER A 421 -3.69 10.66 -6.48
C SER A 421 -2.24 10.29 -6.80
N LEU A 422 -1.29 10.58 -5.90
CA LEU A 422 0.15 10.33 -6.06
C LEU A 422 0.58 9.22 -5.09
N ASP A 423 1.82 9.28 -4.58
CA ASP A 423 2.30 8.33 -3.59
C ASP A 423 2.18 8.95 -2.18
N ASP A 424 1.46 8.25 -1.31
CA ASP A 424 1.25 8.60 0.09
C ASP A 424 1.93 7.56 1.00
N PHE A 425 2.86 8.03 1.82
CA PHE A 425 3.70 7.20 2.67
C PHE A 425 3.91 7.81 4.05
N TYR A 426 4.51 7.02 4.94
CA TYR A 426 5.13 7.45 6.19
C TYR A 426 4.22 8.27 7.10
N TYR A 427 3.21 7.61 7.66
CA TYR A 427 2.29 8.20 8.62
C TYR A 427 2.70 7.93 10.05
N THR A 428 2.62 8.96 10.88
CA THR A 428 2.88 8.85 12.31
C THR A 428 1.88 9.66 13.12
N ILE A 429 1.45 9.09 14.24
CA ILE A 429 0.40 9.63 15.11
C ILE A 429 0.95 9.65 16.54
N PRO A 430 0.87 10.78 17.27
CA PRO A 430 1.27 10.83 18.68
C PRO A 430 0.26 10.06 19.53
N ALA A 431 0.59 9.73 20.78
CA ALA A 431 -0.31 8.94 21.63
C ALA A 431 -1.67 9.61 21.89
N ARG A 432 -1.74 10.94 21.73
CA ARG A 432 -2.99 11.72 21.84
C ARG A 432 -3.92 11.55 20.64
N GLY A 433 -3.39 11.21 19.47
CA GLY A 433 -4.18 11.06 18.24
C GLY A 433 -4.81 12.36 17.73
N ASP A 434 -4.29 13.52 18.14
CA ASP A 434 -4.78 14.85 17.77
C ASP A 434 -4.25 15.31 16.40
N TYR A 435 -3.11 14.77 15.96
CA TYR A 435 -2.51 15.06 14.66
C TYR A 435 -2.03 13.77 13.96
N LEU A 436 -1.99 13.83 12.63
CA LEU A 436 -1.29 12.89 11.77
C LEU A 436 -0.18 13.66 11.06
N TYR A 437 1.05 13.16 11.10
CA TYR A 437 2.17 13.73 10.34
C TYR A 437 2.55 12.78 9.22
N PHE A 438 2.88 13.37 8.07
CA PHE A 438 3.18 12.62 6.87
C PHE A 438 4.06 13.39 5.88
N SER A 439 4.63 12.65 4.93
CA SER A 439 5.35 13.22 3.79
C SER A 439 4.41 13.32 2.59
N SER A 440 4.46 14.45 1.87
CA SER A 440 3.66 14.68 0.67
C SER A 440 4.47 15.39 -0.39
N ARG A 441 4.11 15.18 -1.66
CA ARG A 441 4.56 16.00 -2.80
C ARG A 441 3.67 17.22 -3.07
N GLN A 442 2.63 17.44 -2.26
CA GLN A 442 1.78 18.61 -2.37
C GLN A 442 2.36 19.80 -1.60
N GLU A 443 2.31 20.99 -2.21
CA GLU A 443 2.75 22.25 -1.60
C GLU A 443 4.18 22.22 -1.02
N THR A 444 5.10 21.46 -1.63
CA THR A 444 6.46 21.28 -1.12
C THR A 444 7.37 22.47 -1.40
N TYR A 445 8.40 22.61 -0.57
CA TYR A 445 9.55 23.50 -0.86
C TYR A 445 10.64 22.79 -1.68
N GLY A 446 10.69 21.45 -1.63
CA GLY A 446 11.65 20.55 -2.26
C GLY A 446 11.02 19.54 -3.22
N GLY A 447 11.83 18.59 -3.71
CA GLY A 447 11.44 17.60 -4.74
C GLY A 447 10.73 16.36 -4.22
#